data_AF-A0A2E8YUK7-F1
#
_entry.id   AF-A0A2E8YUK7-F1
#
_cell.length_a   1.000
_cell.length_b   1.000
_cell.length_c   1.000
_cell.angle_alpha   90.00
_cell.angle_beta   90.00
_cell.angle_gamma   90.00
#
_symmetry.space_group_name_H-M   'P 1'
#
loop_
_entity.id
_entity.type
_entity.pdbx_description
1 polymer ?
#
loop_
_entity_poly.entity_id
_entity_poly.type
_entity_poly.pdbx_seq_one_letter_code
_entity_poly.pdbx_strand_id
1 'polypeptide(L)'
;MARVVLAAVLAVLLLALPVAPASAAAASASGVASQPTRAGTVSPRVERTVQIKIVRRDGGLRLVGKVTPRSGKVVVQRATSCTRRTRTCDWSGYRTVRPDDTGRFRVRVHAPAHGSWAWRARAGRTASDAWLTCTKQARGDSCPLP
;
A
#
# COMPACT_ATOMS: atom_id res chain seq x y z
N MET A 1 37.41 30.90 -18.48
CA MET A 1 36.69 31.94 -19.24
C MET A 1 35.21 31.55 -19.27
N ALA A 2 34.48 31.68 -18.16
CA ALA A 2 33.72 32.86 -17.73
C ALA A 2 32.65 33.29 -18.75
N ARG A 3 31.39 32.88 -18.53
CA ARG A 3 30.19 33.69 -18.84
C ARG A 3 29.18 33.55 -17.71
N VAL A 4 29.24 34.56 -16.86
CA VAL A 4 28.24 35.01 -15.88
C VAL A 4 27.04 35.60 -16.65
N VAL A 5 25.85 35.58 -16.02
CA VAL A 5 24.81 36.64 -15.94
C VAL A 5 23.45 35.95 -15.63
N LEU A 6 22.91 36.02 -14.39
CA LEU A 6 21.97 37.05 -13.85
C LEU A 6 20.66 37.13 -14.68
N ALA A 7 19.42 37.25 -14.18
CA ALA A 7 18.88 37.70 -12.90
C ALA A 7 17.34 37.47 -12.90
N ALA A 8 16.76 37.33 -11.69
CA ALA A 8 15.54 38.00 -11.15
C ALA A 8 14.19 37.92 -11.94
N VAL A 9 13.02 37.71 -11.32
CA VAL A 9 12.15 38.71 -10.63
C VAL A 9 10.85 37.93 -10.27
N LEU A 10 10.44 37.78 -8.99
CA LEU A 10 9.55 38.64 -8.17
C LEU A 10 8.03 38.56 -8.47
N ALA A 11 7.21 38.45 -7.40
CA ALA A 11 5.78 38.81 -7.18
C ALA A 11 4.99 37.63 -6.55
N VAL A 12 4.76 37.53 -5.23
CA VAL A 12 3.93 38.36 -4.33
C VAL A 12 2.60 38.80 -4.94
N LEU A 13 1.50 38.16 -4.53
CA LEU A 13 0.22 38.84 -4.34
C LEU A 13 -0.65 38.11 -3.29
N LEU A 14 -0.74 38.71 -2.10
CA LEU A 14 -1.85 38.55 -1.16
C LEU A 14 -3.09 39.25 -1.73
N LEU A 15 -4.30 38.73 -1.46
CA LEU A 15 -5.60 39.42 -1.29
C LEU A 15 -6.65 38.31 -0.99
N ALA A 16 -7.24 38.14 0.20
CA ALA A 16 -8.16 39.00 0.97
C ALA A 16 -9.67 38.63 0.78
N LEU A 17 -10.26 38.03 1.84
CA LEU A 17 -11.66 38.11 2.34
C LEU A 17 -12.83 37.50 1.53
N PRO A 18 -14.03 37.22 2.12
CA PRO A 18 -14.51 37.48 3.50
C PRO A 18 -15.15 36.30 4.26
N VAL A 19 -15.33 36.55 5.57
CA VAL A 19 -16.15 35.83 6.56
C VAL A 19 -17.64 36.09 6.32
N ALA A 20 -18.48 35.07 6.51
CA ALA A 20 -19.94 35.22 6.64
C ALA A 20 -20.41 34.62 7.98
N PRO A 21 -21.11 35.39 8.84
CA PRO A 21 -21.85 34.86 9.99
C PRO A 21 -23.35 34.74 9.65
N ALA A 22 -24.02 33.67 10.09
CA ALA A 22 -25.48 33.67 10.19
C ALA A 22 -25.97 32.63 11.21
N SER A 23 -26.29 33.18 12.38
CA SER A 23 -27.35 32.88 13.36
C SER A 23 -28.16 31.56 13.29
N ALA A 24 -28.09 30.85 14.42
CA ALA A 24 -29.18 30.37 15.28
C ALA A 24 -30.42 29.68 14.66
N ALA A 25 -30.57 28.40 15.02
CA ALA A 25 -31.86 27.84 15.40
C ALA A 25 -31.67 26.94 16.63
N ALA A 26 -32.16 27.41 17.77
CA ALA A 26 -32.37 26.57 18.94
C ALA A 26 -33.63 25.71 18.68
N ALA A 27 -33.46 24.40 18.70
CA ALA A 27 -34.57 23.46 18.73
C ALA A 27 -34.38 22.54 19.94
N SER A 28 -35.15 22.82 20.99
CA SER A 28 -35.33 21.99 22.16
C SER A 28 -35.96 20.65 21.75
N ALA A 29 -35.31 19.54 22.10
CA ALA A 29 -35.92 18.21 21.99
C ALA A 29 -35.49 17.34 23.19
N SER A 30 -36.45 17.22 24.11
CA SER A 30 -36.79 16.03 24.88
C SER A 30 -35.65 15.14 25.39
N GLY A 31 -35.35 15.28 26.68
CA GLY A 31 -34.56 14.32 27.45
C GLY A 31 -35.28 12.99 27.56
N VAL A 32 -34.81 11.99 26.81
CA VAL A 32 -35.03 10.58 27.12
C VAL A 32 -33.85 10.13 27.99
N ALA A 33 -34.15 9.83 29.25
CA ALA A 33 -33.20 9.27 30.21
C ALA A 33 -32.64 7.95 29.65
N SER A 34 -31.48 8.04 29.01
CA SER A 34 -30.72 6.89 28.54
C SER A 34 -29.96 6.32 29.73
N GLN A 35 -30.30 5.10 30.12
CA GLN A 35 -29.51 4.32 31.07
C GLN A 35 -28.04 4.31 30.60
N PRO A 36 -27.06 4.47 31.51
CA PRO A 36 -25.65 4.41 31.15
C PRO A 36 -25.31 2.97 30.76
N THR A 37 -25.46 2.65 29.47
CA THR A 37 -24.80 1.50 28.87
C THR A 37 -23.31 1.77 29.04
N ARG A 38 -22.64 1.03 29.94
CA ARG A 38 -21.18 1.06 30.07
C ARG A 38 -20.62 0.84 28.67
N ALA A 39 -20.13 1.91 28.06
CA ALA A 39 -19.34 1.86 26.85
C ALA A 39 -18.08 1.07 27.21
N GLY A 40 -18.12 -0.24 26.96
CA GLY A 40 -16.92 -1.06 27.02
C GLY A 40 -15.89 -0.38 26.14
N THR A 41 -14.73 -0.06 26.71
CA THR A 41 -13.66 0.62 26.00
C THR A 41 -13.27 -0.24 24.80
N VAL A 42 -13.76 0.14 23.61
CA VAL A 42 -13.41 -0.54 22.37
C VAL A 42 -11.93 -0.24 22.16
N SER A 43 -11.10 -1.23 22.49
CA SER A 43 -9.65 -1.12 22.33
C SER A 43 -9.37 -0.76 20.88
N PRO A 44 -8.63 0.34 20.59
CA PRO A 44 -8.44 0.80 19.23
C PRO A 44 -7.75 -0.31 18.43
N ARG A 45 -8.40 -0.73 17.34
CA ARG A 45 -7.87 -1.75 16.46
C ARG A 45 -6.57 -1.23 15.86
N VAL A 46 -5.45 -1.82 16.27
CA VAL A 46 -4.12 -1.43 15.78
C VAL A 46 -4.09 -1.56 14.25
N GLU A 47 -3.92 -0.42 13.58
CA GLU A 47 -3.77 -0.32 12.14
C GLU A 47 -2.46 -1.01 11.72
N ARG A 48 -2.52 -1.82 10.67
CA ARG A 48 -1.37 -2.58 10.17
C ARG A 48 -1.04 -2.14 8.77
N THR A 49 0.25 -1.95 8.51
CA THR A 49 0.81 -1.69 7.19
C THR A 49 1.63 -2.89 6.73
N VAL A 50 1.47 -3.27 5.45
CA VAL A 50 2.31 -4.25 4.78
C VAL A 50 2.97 -3.56 3.61
N GLN A 51 4.29 -3.68 3.49
CA GLN A 51 5.05 -3.17 2.35
C GLN A 51 5.78 -4.33 1.70
N ILE A 52 5.69 -4.44 0.37
CA ILE A 52 6.42 -5.45 -0.40
C ILE A 52 7.13 -4.87 -1.61
N LYS A 53 8.18 -5.57 -2.04
CA LYS A 53 8.83 -5.39 -3.33
C LYS A 53 9.43 -6.69 -3.80
N ILE A 54 9.66 -6.81 -5.11
CA ILE A 54 10.34 -7.95 -5.71
C ILE A 54 11.79 -7.54 -5.96
N VAL A 55 12.73 -8.41 -5.61
CA VAL A 55 14.17 -8.21 -5.82
C VAL A 55 14.78 -9.45 -6.45
N ARG A 56 15.84 -9.26 -7.24
CA ARG A 56 16.67 -10.36 -7.76
C ARG A 56 17.87 -10.55 -6.83
N ARG A 57 18.04 -11.75 -6.29
CA ARG A 57 19.15 -12.16 -5.40
C ARG A 57 19.48 -13.64 -5.63
N ASP A 58 20.76 -13.97 -5.66
CA ASP A 58 21.26 -15.36 -5.79
C ASP A 58 20.71 -16.10 -7.02
N GLY A 59 20.62 -15.40 -8.17
CA GLY A 59 20.06 -15.96 -9.40
C GLY A 59 18.54 -16.21 -9.38
N GLY A 60 17.83 -15.81 -8.32
CA GLY A 60 16.38 -15.97 -8.18
C GLY A 60 15.64 -14.69 -7.86
N LEU A 61 14.32 -14.71 -8.02
CA LEU A 61 13.43 -13.63 -7.58
C LEU A 61 12.97 -13.90 -6.15
N ARG A 62 12.96 -12.85 -5.34
CA ARG A 62 12.48 -12.88 -3.97
C ARG A 62 11.48 -11.76 -3.76
N LEU A 63 10.32 -12.12 -3.23
CA LEU A 63 9.40 -11.17 -2.63
C LEU A 63 9.89 -10.86 -1.22
N VAL A 64 10.23 -9.61 -0.97
CA VAL A 64 10.64 -9.12 0.35
C VAL A 64 9.64 -8.11 0.85
N GLY A 65 9.40 -8.11 2.15
CA GLY A 65 8.47 -7.16 2.73
C GLY A 65 8.66 -6.94 4.22
N LYS A 66 7.87 -6.01 4.75
CA LYS A 66 7.80 -5.65 6.17
C LYS A 66 6.35 -5.47 6.60
N VAL A 67 6.02 -5.97 7.79
CA VAL A 67 4.73 -5.76 8.45
C VAL A 67 4.95 -4.90 9.69
N THR A 68 4.22 -3.81 9.80
CA THR A 68 4.30 -2.87 10.94
C THR A 68 2.90 -2.60 11.48
N PRO A 69 2.66 -2.76 12.80
CA PRO A 69 3.52 -3.46 13.75
C PRO A 69 3.62 -4.95 13.42
N ARG A 70 4.69 -5.60 13.90
CA ARG A 70 4.91 -7.04 13.71
C ARG A 70 3.69 -7.82 14.19
N SER A 71 3.13 -8.66 13.33
CA SER A 71 1.93 -9.42 13.69
C SER A 71 1.75 -10.64 12.82
N GLY A 72 1.45 -11.78 13.47
CA GLY A 72 0.86 -12.95 12.84
C GLY A 72 1.67 -13.57 11.69
N LYS A 73 0.96 -14.32 10.85
CA LYS A 73 1.50 -14.90 9.61
C LYS A 73 1.20 -13.96 8.43
N VAL A 74 2.08 -13.96 7.45
CA VAL A 74 1.89 -13.30 6.15
C VAL A 74 1.57 -14.36 5.12
N VAL A 75 0.45 -14.20 4.43
CA VAL A 75 0.05 -15.03 3.30
C VAL A 75 0.52 -14.36 2.02
N VAL A 76 1.49 -14.96 1.36
CA VAL A 76 1.91 -14.59 0.01
C VAL A 76 0.97 -15.24 -1.00
N GLN A 77 0.44 -14.43 -1.89
CA GLN A 77 -0.50 -14.82 -2.92
C GLN A 77 0.06 -14.46 -4.30
N ARG A 78 -0.36 -15.23 -5.28
CA ARG A 78 -0.02 -15.07 -6.68
C ARG A 78 -1.29 -14.74 -7.44
N ALA A 79 -1.26 -13.72 -8.30
CA ALA A 79 -2.38 -13.46 -9.19
C ALA A 79 -2.56 -14.64 -10.16
N THR A 80 -3.78 -15.12 -10.34
CA THR A 80 -4.11 -16.23 -11.26
C THR A 80 -4.79 -15.74 -12.52
N SER A 81 -5.62 -14.72 -12.41
CA SER A 81 -6.30 -14.05 -13.52
C SER A 81 -6.46 -12.58 -13.16
N CYS A 82 -6.23 -11.68 -14.12
CA CYS A 82 -6.45 -10.24 -13.93
C CYS A 82 -7.43 -9.75 -15.00
N THR A 83 -8.59 -9.27 -14.55
CA THR A 83 -9.65 -8.81 -15.44
C THR A 83 -9.55 -7.29 -15.63
N ARG A 84 -9.34 -6.84 -16.87
CA ARG A 84 -9.27 -5.41 -17.21
C ARG A 84 -10.56 -4.64 -16.85
N ARG A 85 -11.72 -5.27 -17.05
CA ARG A 85 -13.05 -4.66 -16.82
C ARG A 85 -13.23 -4.15 -15.39
N THR A 86 -12.84 -4.97 -14.42
CA THR A 86 -12.99 -4.67 -12.99
C THR A 86 -11.72 -4.10 -12.38
N ARG A 87 -10.61 -4.07 -13.14
CA ARG A 87 -9.26 -3.74 -12.65
C ARG A 87 -8.88 -4.53 -11.40
N THR A 88 -9.37 -5.76 -11.30
CA THR A 88 -9.11 -6.68 -10.19
C THR A 88 -8.39 -7.93 -10.67
N CYS A 89 -7.62 -8.53 -9.77
CA CYS A 89 -7.04 -9.84 -9.99
C CYS A 89 -7.62 -10.84 -9.00
N ASP A 90 -7.77 -12.08 -9.46
CA ASP A 90 -7.99 -13.25 -8.63
C ASP A 90 -6.66 -13.68 -8.02
N TRP A 91 -6.69 -14.05 -6.74
CA TRP A 91 -5.48 -14.33 -5.97
C TRP A 91 -5.53 -15.74 -5.41
N SER A 92 -4.53 -16.55 -5.75
CA SER A 92 -4.34 -17.87 -5.15
C SER A 92 -3.23 -17.84 -4.10
N GLY A 93 -3.44 -18.59 -3.01
CA GLY A 93 -2.43 -18.74 -1.97
C GLY A 93 -1.18 -19.43 -2.52
N TYR A 94 -0.02 -18.80 -2.34
CA TYR A 94 1.27 -19.38 -2.75
C TYR A 94 2.04 -19.95 -1.57
N ARG A 95 2.24 -19.13 -0.53
CA ARG A 95 2.99 -19.55 0.66
C ARG A 95 2.58 -18.74 1.87
N THR A 96 2.56 -19.38 3.03
CA THR A 96 2.40 -18.67 4.30
C THR A 96 3.74 -18.63 5.02
N VAL A 97 4.17 -17.44 5.45
CA VAL A 97 5.43 -17.23 6.18
C VAL A 97 5.19 -16.45 7.46
N ARG A 98 6.11 -16.61 8.42
CA ARG A 98 6.11 -15.80 9.63
C ARG A 98 7.20 -14.73 9.48
N PRO A 99 6.88 -13.44 9.68
CA PRO A 99 7.91 -12.40 9.73
C PRO A 99 8.89 -12.64 10.88
N ASP A 100 10.13 -12.18 10.71
CA ASP A 100 11.13 -12.17 11.76
C ASP A 100 10.76 -11.20 12.90
N ASP A 101 11.64 -11.11 13.90
CA ASP A 101 11.53 -10.20 15.04
C ASP A 101 11.39 -8.72 14.65
N THR A 102 11.99 -8.31 13.54
CA THR A 102 11.86 -6.95 12.98
C THR A 102 10.60 -6.75 12.11
N GLY A 103 9.78 -7.80 11.94
CA GLY A 103 8.59 -7.80 11.10
C GLY A 103 8.89 -7.95 9.60
N ARG A 104 10.12 -8.31 9.22
CA ARG A 104 10.50 -8.52 7.81
C ARG A 104 10.25 -9.96 7.40
N PHE A 105 9.99 -10.17 6.11
CA PHE A 105 9.86 -11.51 5.53
C PHE A 105 10.45 -11.56 4.13
N ARG A 106 10.82 -12.76 3.71
CA ARG A 106 11.42 -13.04 2.40
C ARG A 106 10.94 -14.38 1.87
N VAL A 107 10.46 -14.41 0.63
CA VAL A 107 9.95 -15.61 -0.03
C VAL A 107 10.51 -15.68 -1.43
N ARG A 108 11.08 -16.83 -1.82
CA ARG A 108 11.45 -17.07 -3.21
C ARG A 108 10.18 -17.16 -4.04
N VAL A 109 10.12 -16.41 -5.11
CA VAL A 109 8.99 -16.38 -6.05
C VAL A 109 9.49 -16.71 -7.43
N HIS A 110 8.58 -17.20 -8.27
CA HIS A 110 8.90 -17.50 -9.67
C HIS A 110 8.36 -16.40 -10.57
N ALA A 111 9.09 -16.09 -11.64
CA ALA A 111 8.55 -15.33 -12.75
C ALA A 111 7.88 -16.29 -13.75
N PRO A 112 6.81 -15.88 -14.44
CA PRO A 112 6.45 -16.53 -15.68
C PRO A 112 7.57 -16.36 -16.72
N ALA A 113 7.65 -17.27 -17.69
CA ALA A 113 8.58 -17.13 -18.81
C ALA A 113 8.26 -15.88 -19.67
N HIS A 114 6.99 -15.47 -19.74
CA HIS A 114 6.54 -14.33 -20.54
C HIS A 114 5.36 -13.61 -19.87
N GLY A 115 5.28 -12.30 -20.09
CA GLY A 115 4.17 -11.46 -19.66
C GLY A 115 4.35 -10.82 -18.29
N SER A 116 3.28 -10.22 -17.78
CA SER A 116 3.25 -9.56 -16.47
C SER A 116 2.57 -10.44 -15.44
N TRP A 117 3.10 -10.44 -14.22
CA TRP A 117 2.56 -11.19 -13.08
C TRP A 117 2.52 -10.29 -11.85
N ALA A 118 1.47 -10.45 -11.03
CA ALA A 118 1.34 -9.74 -9.76
C ALA A 118 1.47 -10.69 -8.57
N TRP A 119 2.15 -10.19 -7.54
CA TRP A 119 2.34 -10.83 -6.25
C TRP A 119 1.69 -9.98 -5.17
N ARG A 120 1.10 -10.62 -4.17
CA ARG A 120 0.46 -9.96 -3.04
C ARG A 120 0.95 -10.56 -1.74
N ALA A 121 1.12 -9.74 -0.71
CA ALA A 121 1.32 -10.21 0.65
C ALA A 121 0.21 -9.68 1.55
N ARG A 122 -0.40 -10.56 2.33
CA ARG A 122 -1.52 -10.26 3.21
C ARG A 122 -1.20 -10.59 4.67
N ALA A 123 -1.40 -9.63 5.56
CA ALA A 123 -1.30 -9.81 7.01
C ALA A 123 -2.64 -9.43 7.66
N GLY A 124 -3.44 -10.44 8.03
CA GLY A 124 -4.81 -10.22 8.50
C GLY A 124 -5.70 -9.63 7.39
N ARG A 125 -6.15 -8.39 7.58
CA ARG A 125 -6.99 -7.68 6.59
C ARG A 125 -6.20 -6.74 5.68
N THR A 126 -4.95 -6.44 5.99
CA THR A 126 -4.09 -5.58 5.18
C THR A 126 -3.40 -6.39 4.10
N ALA A 127 -3.37 -5.87 2.88
CA ALA A 127 -2.62 -6.44 1.77
C ALA A 127 -1.78 -5.36 1.06
N SER A 128 -0.72 -5.80 0.40
CA SER A 128 0.11 -4.97 -0.48
C SER A 128 0.50 -5.80 -1.70
N ASP A 129 0.61 -5.14 -2.86
CA ASP A 129 0.78 -5.77 -4.16
C ASP A 129 2.08 -5.29 -4.82
N ALA A 130 2.76 -6.18 -5.54
CA ALA A 130 3.96 -5.88 -6.31
C ALA A 130 3.85 -6.55 -7.70
N TRP A 131 4.14 -5.77 -8.74
CA TRP A 131 4.12 -6.23 -10.12
C TRP A 131 5.51 -6.62 -10.59
N LEU A 132 5.55 -7.63 -11.44
CA LEU A 132 6.72 -8.03 -12.19
C LEU A 132 6.33 -8.17 -13.65
N THR A 133 7.09 -7.55 -14.55
CA THR A 133 6.91 -7.74 -15.99
C THR A 133 8.13 -8.43 -16.55
N CYS A 134 7.92 -9.55 -17.24
CA CYS A 134 8.96 -10.30 -17.93
C CYS A 134 8.74 -10.20 -19.43
N THR A 135 9.80 -9.81 -20.14
CA THR A 135 9.84 -9.81 -21.60
C THR A 135 10.81 -10.87 -22.08
N LYS A 136 10.39 -11.65 -23.07
CA LYS A 136 11.27 -12.59 -23.77
C LYS A 136 12.19 -11.76 -24.66
N GLN A 137 13.49 -11.70 -24.37
CA GLN A 137 14.46 -11.07 -25.26
C GLN A 137 15.17 -12.13 -26.11
N ALA A 138 15.60 -11.76 -27.30
CA ALA A 138 16.30 -12.67 -28.23
C ALA A 138 17.60 -13.28 -27.66
N ARG A 139 18.16 -12.70 -26.58
CA ARG A 139 19.38 -13.16 -25.89
C ARG A 139 19.12 -13.75 -24.49
N GLY A 140 17.87 -14.07 -24.16
CA GLY A 140 17.45 -14.64 -22.87
C GLY A 140 16.26 -13.93 -22.25
N ASP A 141 15.56 -14.58 -21.33
CA ASP A 141 14.40 -13.99 -20.64
C ASP A 141 14.86 -12.90 -19.65
N SER A 142 14.31 -11.69 -19.78
CA SER A 142 14.58 -10.59 -18.85
C SER A 142 13.31 -10.19 -18.11
N CYS A 143 13.41 -10.12 -16.78
CA CYS A 143 12.34 -9.62 -15.90
C CYS A 143 12.83 -8.33 -15.26
N PRO A 144 12.74 -7.18 -15.94
CA PRO A 144 13.04 -5.90 -15.32
C PRO A 144 12.17 -5.73 -14.07
N LEU A 145 12.82 -5.42 -12.95
CA LEU A 145 12.12 -5.01 -11.74
C LEU A 145 11.68 -3.56 -11.95
N PRO A 146 10.43 -3.21 -11.62
CA PRO A 146 9.98 -1.81 -11.67
C PRO A 146 10.73 -0.94 -10.66
#